data_AF-K1XPT4-F1
#
_entry.id   AF-K1XPT4-F1
#
_cell.length_a   1.000
_cell.length_b   1.000
_cell.length_c   1.000
_cell.angle_alpha   90.00
_cell.angle_beta   90.00
_cell.angle_gamma   90.00
#
_symmetry.space_group_name_H-M   'P 1'
#
loop_
_entity.id
_entity.type
_entity.pdbx_description
1 polymer ?
#
loop_
_entity_poly.entity_id
_entity_poly.type
_entity_poly.pdbx_seq_one_letter_code
_entity_poly.pdbx_strand_id
1 'polypeptide(L)'
;MSTEIIEAIERNIKQARIAVEESNALERLRNNKDFKKVILEGYFKEEAIRLVHLKADPSMQSVDSQKSIVSQLDAIGSFSAYLTHTLQRGAMASKQIESDEATRDEILAEELTND
;
A
#
# COMPACT_ATOMS: atom_id res chain seq x y z
N MET A 1 9.08 -21.58 -27.97
CA MET A 1 9.00 -20.11 -27.91
C MET A 1 7.86 -19.70 -26.99
N SER A 2 6.64 -20.19 -27.21
CA SER A 2 5.47 -19.99 -26.33
C SER A 2 5.69 -20.44 -24.88
N THR A 3 6.39 -21.56 -24.64
CA THR A 3 6.71 -22.04 -23.29
C THR A 3 7.49 -21.02 -22.47
N GLU A 4 8.49 -20.37 -23.06
CA GLU A 4 9.30 -19.34 -22.38
C GLU A 4 8.46 -18.09 -22.05
N ILE A 5 7.47 -17.77 -22.90
CA ILE A 5 6.52 -16.67 -22.70
C ILE A 5 5.57 -17.01 -21.55
N ILE A 6 4.99 -18.21 -21.53
CA ILE A 6 4.11 -18.69 -20.45
C ILE A 6 4.86 -18.66 -19.11
N GLU A 7 6.07 -19.19 -19.06
CA GLU A 7 6.88 -19.15 -17.84
C GLU A 7 7.18 -17.73 -17.36
N ALA A 8 7.39 -16.77 -18.28
CA ALA A 8 7.57 -15.37 -17.93
C ALA A 8 6.29 -14.75 -17.35
N ILE A 9 5.14 -15.05 -17.94
CA ILE A 9 3.82 -14.61 -17.46
C ILE A 9 3.56 -15.19 -16.06
N GLU A 10 3.82 -16.47 -15.83
CA GLU A 10 3.64 -17.10 -14.51
C GLU A 10 4.53 -16.47 -13.44
N ARG A 11 5.77 -16.12 -13.78
CA ARG A 11 6.67 -15.38 -12.87
C ARG A 11 6.10 -14.00 -12.52
N ASN A 12 5.55 -13.28 -13.50
CA ASN A 12 4.94 -11.97 -13.28
C ASN A 12 3.70 -12.07 -12.38
N ILE A 13 2.81 -13.04 -12.64
CA ILE A 13 1.64 -13.33 -11.80
C ILE A 13 2.08 -13.60 -10.36
N LYS A 14 3.09 -14.45 -10.18
CA LYS A 14 3.61 -14.78 -8.84
C LYS A 14 4.12 -13.54 -8.10
N GLN A 15 4.84 -12.65 -8.78
CA GLN A 15 5.34 -11.41 -8.18
C GLN A 15 4.20 -10.43 -7.86
N ALA A 16 3.20 -10.32 -8.73
CA ALA A 16 2.03 -9.48 -8.52
C ALA A 16 1.18 -9.96 -7.33
N ARG A 17 1.06 -11.29 -7.13
CA ARG A 17 0.34 -11.88 -5.99
C ARG A 17 0.88 -11.43 -4.64
N ILE A 18 2.19 -11.21 -4.51
CA ILE A 18 2.81 -10.70 -3.27
C ILE A 18 2.22 -9.32 -2.91
N ALA A 19 2.09 -8.42 -3.89
CA ALA A 19 1.53 -7.08 -3.65
C ALA A 19 0.04 -7.14 -3.28
N VAL A 20 -0.71 -8.07 -3.86
CA VAL A 20 -2.12 -8.32 -3.50
C VAL A 20 -2.22 -8.84 -2.07
N GLU A 21 -1.37 -9.78 -1.67
CA GLU A 21 -1.35 -10.34 -0.31
C GLU A 21 -1.05 -9.26 0.75
N GLU A 22 -0.07 -8.38 0.49
CA GLU A 22 0.25 -7.25 1.35
C GLU A 22 -0.93 -6.27 1.47
N SER A 23 -1.56 -5.92 0.36
CA SER A 23 -2.74 -5.05 0.33
C SER A 23 -3.90 -5.66 1.13
N ASN A 24 -4.17 -6.95 0.93
CA ASN A 24 -5.21 -7.67 1.67
C ASN A 24 -4.91 -7.72 3.17
N ALA A 25 -3.65 -7.90 3.56
CA ALA A 25 -3.26 -7.83 4.96
C ALA A 25 -3.52 -6.43 5.55
N LEU A 26 -3.17 -5.38 4.81
CA LEU A 26 -3.45 -4.01 5.22
C LEU A 26 -4.96 -3.71 5.30
N GLU A 27 -5.77 -4.21 4.38
CA GLU A 27 -7.23 -4.04 4.46
C GLU A 27 -7.81 -4.69 5.72
N ARG A 28 -7.35 -5.90 6.07
CA ARG A 28 -7.75 -6.55 7.33
C ARG A 28 -7.36 -5.71 8.54
N LEU A 29 -6.15 -5.17 8.56
CA LEU A 29 -5.69 -4.27 9.63
C LEU A 29 -6.55 -3.00 9.68
N ARG A 30 -6.77 -2.31 8.56
CA ARG A 30 -7.58 -1.09 8.53
C ARG A 30 -9.03 -1.31 8.95
N ASN A 31 -9.57 -2.51 8.76
CA ASN A 31 -10.91 -2.88 9.19
C ASN A 31 -10.99 -3.33 10.66
N ASN A 32 -9.86 -3.69 11.28
CA ASN A 32 -9.79 -4.04 12.69
C ASN A 32 -10.12 -2.83 13.59
N LYS A 33 -10.94 -3.06 14.63
CA LYS A 33 -11.43 -2.00 15.53
C LYS A 33 -10.31 -1.32 16.32
N ASP A 34 -9.34 -2.10 16.80
CA ASP A 34 -8.23 -1.57 17.60
C ASP A 34 -7.26 -0.78 16.73
N PHE A 35 -7.01 -1.22 15.50
CA PHE A 35 -6.24 -0.45 14.54
C PHE A 35 -6.92 0.89 14.20
N LYS A 36 -8.23 0.88 13.96
CA LYS A 36 -9.00 2.12 13.76
C LYS A 36 -8.86 3.07 14.96
N LYS A 37 -8.96 2.54 16.18
CA LYS A 37 -8.85 3.34 17.40
C LYS A 37 -7.45 3.91 17.61
N VAL A 38 -6.41 3.06 17.55
CA VAL A 38 -5.05 3.45 17.93
C VAL A 38 -4.34 4.22 16.81
N ILE A 39 -4.49 3.76 15.57
CA ILE A 39 -3.74 4.32 14.44
C ILE A 39 -4.56 5.39 13.70
N LEU A 40 -5.80 5.09 13.30
CA LEU A 40 -6.55 6.04 12.48
C LEU A 40 -7.09 7.22 13.29
N GLU A 41 -7.71 6.95 14.43
CA GLU A 41 -8.21 8.02 15.31
C GLU A 41 -7.07 8.59 16.17
N GLY A 42 -6.35 7.76 16.92
CA GLY A 42 -5.28 8.24 17.81
C GLY A 42 -4.12 8.89 17.07
N TYR A 43 -3.38 8.13 16.26
CA TYR A 43 -2.15 8.63 15.66
C TYR A 43 -2.36 9.57 14.46
N PHE A 44 -3.27 9.24 13.54
CA PHE A 44 -3.46 10.05 12.33
C PHE A 44 -4.29 11.31 12.54
N LYS A 45 -5.19 11.33 13.53
CA LYS A 45 -6.09 12.45 13.75
C LYS A 45 -5.81 13.18 15.05
N GLU A 46 -5.97 12.53 16.20
CA GLU A 46 -5.82 13.20 17.51
C GLU A 46 -4.40 13.73 17.71
N GLU A 47 -3.38 12.93 17.40
CA GLU A 47 -1.98 13.33 17.55
C GLU A 47 -1.59 14.44 16.56
N ALA A 48 -2.06 14.38 15.31
CA ALA A 48 -1.84 15.45 14.34
C ALA A 48 -2.43 16.79 14.83
N ILE A 49 -3.66 16.76 15.38
CA ILE A 49 -4.31 17.94 15.98
C ILE A 49 -3.48 18.45 17.18
N ARG A 50 -3.05 17.56 18.07
CA ARG A 50 -2.23 17.91 19.23
C ARG A 50 -0.93 18.60 18.81
N LEU A 51 -0.25 18.08 17.80
CA LEU A 51 0.99 18.65 17.26
C LEU A 51 0.77 20.02 16.62
N VAL A 52 -0.35 20.23 15.92
CA VAL A 52 -0.73 21.55 15.38
C VAL A 52 -0.92 22.57 16.50
N HIS A 53 -1.58 22.21 17.59
CA HIS A 53 -1.71 23.11 18.75
C HIS A 53 -0.36 23.37 19.42
N LEU A 54 0.47 22.34 19.62
CA LEU A 54 1.81 22.52 20.18
C LEU A 54 2.68 23.46 19.34
N LYS A 55 2.49 23.46 18.02
CA LYS A 55 3.24 24.36 17.13
C LYS A 55 3.02 25.84 17.48
N ALA A 56 1.85 26.19 18.00
CA ALA A 56 1.52 27.56 18.44
C ALA A 56 1.78 27.80 19.94
N ASP A 57 2.15 26.78 20.71
CA ASP A 57 2.40 26.92 22.14
C ASP A 57 3.67 27.76 22.40
N PRO A 58 3.59 28.85 23.20
CA PRO A 58 4.75 29.67 23.55
C PRO A 58 5.93 28.89 24.13
N SER A 59 5.69 27.82 24.90
CA SER A 59 6.78 27.01 25.48
C SER A 59 7.48 26.11 24.45
N MET A 60 6.93 26.00 23.25
CA MET A 60 7.44 25.15 22.17
C MET A 60 8.04 25.94 21.00
N GLN A 61 8.34 27.23 21.19
CA GLN A 61 8.85 28.09 20.12
C GLN A 61 10.37 28.01 19.89
N SER A 62 11.07 27.17 20.67
CA SER A 62 12.49 26.93 20.38
C SER A 62 12.67 26.28 18.99
N VAL A 63 13.80 26.54 18.35
CA VAL A 63 14.11 25.99 17.02
C VAL A 63 14.03 24.45 17.02
N ASP A 64 14.59 23.82 18.04
CA ASP A 64 14.60 22.36 18.16
C ASP A 64 13.21 21.79 18.42
N SER A 65 12.40 22.46 19.25
CA SER A 65 11.00 22.08 19.50
C SER A 65 10.17 22.15 18.21
N GLN A 66 10.27 23.25 17.45
CA GLN A 66 9.55 23.41 16.20
C GLN A 66 9.96 22.36 15.16
N LYS A 67 11.27 22.11 15.04
CA LYS A 67 11.80 21.06 14.15
C LYS A 67 11.24 19.68 14.52
N SER A 68 11.24 19.34 15.81
CA SER A 68 10.71 18.07 16.29
C SER A 68 9.20 17.91 16.00
N ILE A 69 8.40 18.96 16.21
CA ILE A 69 6.95 18.95 15.93
C ILE A 69 6.69 18.73 14.44
N VAL A 70 7.40 19.48 13.58
CA VAL A 70 7.25 19.34 12.11
C VAL A 70 7.65 17.94 11.66
N SER A 71 8.78 17.40 12.14
CA SER A 71 9.19 16.04 11.79
C SER A 71 8.18 14.97 12.21
N GLN A 72 7.47 15.16 13.33
CA GLN A 72 6.40 14.25 13.75
C GLN A 72 5.16 14.34 12.85
N LEU A 73 4.77 15.55 12.43
CA LEU A 73 3.70 15.75 11.44
C LEU A 73 4.05 15.10 10.09
N ASP A 74 5.29 15.28 9.63
CA ASP A 74 5.78 14.67 8.38
C ASP A 74 5.78 13.14 8.47
N ALA A 75 6.11 12.58 9.64
CA ALA A 75 6.07 11.15 9.88
C ALA A 75 4.64 10.59 9.81
N ILE A 76 3.65 11.29 10.39
CA ILE A 76 2.23 10.93 10.28
C ILE A 76 1.80 10.91 8.81
N GLY A 77 2.12 11.98 8.07
CA GLY A 77 1.78 12.10 6.65
C GLY A 77 2.44 11.01 5.80
N SER A 78 3.73 10.77 6.03
CA SER A 78 4.51 9.76 5.31
C SER A 78 4.02 8.34 5.58
N PHE A 79 3.65 8.03 6.83
CA PHE A 79 3.09 6.71 7.16
C PHE A 79 1.71 6.52 6.50
N SER A 80 0.83 7.52 6.56
CA SER A 80 -0.47 7.48 5.88
C SER A 80 -0.33 7.28 4.36
N ALA A 81 0.64 7.97 3.75
CA ALA A 81 0.95 7.83 2.33
C ALA A 81 1.46 6.41 1.99
N TYR A 82 2.35 5.84 2.81
CA TYR A 82 2.81 4.46 2.63
C TYR A 82 1.65 3.45 2.66
N LEU A 83 0.73 3.58 3.62
CA LEU A 83 -0.46 2.70 3.68
C LEU A 83 -1.33 2.84 2.42
N THR A 84 -1.53 4.06 1.96
CA THR A 84 -2.31 4.33 0.74
C THR A 84 -1.65 3.74 -0.50
N HIS A 85 -0.34 3.92 -0.64
CA HIS A 85 0.44 3.37 -1.74
C HIS A 85 0.40 1.83 -1.76
N THR A 86 0.47 1.17 -0.60
CA THR A 86 0.35 -0.28 -0.51
C THR A 86 -1.00 -0.78 -1.05
N LEU A 87 -2.11 -0.10 -0.73
CA LEU A 87 -3.43 -0.44 -1.26
C LEU A 87 -3.53 -0.22 -2.77
N GLN A 88 -3.01 0.90 -3.26
CA GLN A 88 -2.98 1.21 -4.69
C GLN A 88 -2.17 0.18 -5.47
N ARG A 89 -1.00 -0.21 -4.95
CA ARG A 89 -0.15 -1.24 -5.54
C ARG A 89 -0.87 -2.59 -5.62
N GLY A 90 -1.58 -2.99 -4.57
CA GLY A 90 -2.40 -4.22 -4.59
C GLY A 90 -3.51 -4.16 -5.64
N ALA A 91 -4.23 -3.04 -5.74
CA ALA A 91 -5.28 -2.87 -6.74
C ALA A 91 -4.76 -2.93 -8.18
N MET A 92 -3.59 -2.32 -8.44
CA MET A 92 -2.92 -2.41 -9.74
C MET A 92 -2.45 -3.84 -10.04
N ALA A 93 -1.85 -4.50 -9.05
CA ALA A 93 -1.38 -5.88 -9.18
C ALA A 93 -2.53 -6.87 -9.43
N SER A 94 -3.69 -6.67 -8.83
CA SER A 94 -4.89 -7.50 -9.10
C SER A 94 -5.29 -7.41 -10.57
N LYS A 95 -5.34 -6.21 -11.14
CA LYS A 95 -5.66 -6.00 -12.56
C LYS A 95 -4.60 -6.60 -13.48
N GLN A 96 -3.33 -6.52 -13.08
CA GLN A 96 -2.23 -7.13 -13.83
C GLN A 96 -2.38 -8.66 -13.87
N ILE A 97 -2.71 -9.29 -12.74
CA ILE A 97 -2.94 -10.75 -12.66
C ILE A 97 -4.09 -11.14 -13.59
N GLU A 98 -5.22 -10.43 -13.57
CA GLU A 98 -6.35 -10.71 -14.45
C GLU A 98 -5.95 -10.66 -15.93
N SER A 99 -5.19 -9.63 -16.32
CA SER A 99 -4.69 -9.49 -17.70
C SER A 99 -3.70 -10.60 -18.07
N ASP A 100 -2.76 -10.91 -17.19
CA ASP A 100 -1.73 -11.93 -17.41
C ASP A 100 -2.35 -13.34 -17.48
N GLU A 101 -3.33 -13.63 -16.64
CA GLU A 101 -4.07 -14.90 -16.66
C GLU A 101 -4.84 -15.05 -17.98
N ALA A 102 -5.51 -13.99 -18.46
CA ALA A 102 -6.18 -14.00 -19.76
C ALA A 102 -5.22 -14.25 -20.93
N THR A 103 -4.08 -13.54 -20.98
CA THR A 103 -3.08 -13.75 -22.03
C THR A 103 -2.47 -15.15 -21.98
N ARG A 104 -2.20 -15.70 -20.79
CA ARG A 104 -1.70 -17.08 -20.64
C ARG A 104 -2.71 -18.09 -21.20
N ASP A 105 -3.98 -17.92 -20.87
CA ASP A 105 -5.05 -18.82 -21.30
C ASP A 105 -5.29 -18.75 -22.82
N GLU A 106 -5.17 -17.55 -23.42
CA GLU A 106 -5.21 -17.38 -24.89
C GLU A 106 -4.08 -18.15 -25.58
N ILE A 107 -2.83 -18.01 -25.12
CA ILE A 107 -1.67 -18.72 -25.70
C ILE A 107 -1.87 -20.24 -25.59
N LEU A 108 -2.31 -20.74 -24.43
CA LEU A 108 -2.55 -22.16 -24.22
C LEU A 108 -3.67 -22.71 -25.12
N ALA A 109 -4.73 -21.92 -25.33
CA ALA A 109 -5.81 -22.30 -26.24
C ALA A 109 -5.35 -22.35 -27.70
N GLU A 110 -4.52 -21.38 -28.14
CA GLU A 110 -3.95 -21.37 -29.48
C GLU A 110 -3.06 -22.60 -29.72
N GLU A 111 -2.22 -23.00 -28.77
CA GLU A 111 -1.40 -24.20 -28.89
C GLU A 111 -2.24 -25.47 -29.04
N LEU A 112 -3.31 -25.62 -28.24
CA LEU A 112 -4.21 -26.77 -28.31
C LEU A 112 -5.00 -26.87 -29.63
N THR A 113 -5.24 -25.74 -30.30
CA THR A 113 -5.95 -25.71 -31.59
C THR A 113 -5.04 -25.94 -32.79
N ASN A 114 -3.72 -25.80 -32.61
CA ASN A 114 -2.72 -25.92 -33.68
C ASN A 114 -2.00 -27.28 -33.69
N ASP A 115 -2.26 -28.15 -32.71
CA ASP A 115 -1.88 -29.58 -32.65
C ASP A 115 -3.00 -30.50 -33.19
#